data_AF-A0AAV0R5F9-F1
#
_entry.id   AF-A0AAV0R5F9-F1
#
_cell.length_a   1.000
_cell.length_b   1.000
_cell.length_c   1.000
_cell.angle_alpha   90.00
_cell.angle_beta   90.00
_cell.angle_gamma   90.00
#
_symmetry.space_group_name_H-M   'P 1'
#
loop_
_entity.id
_entity.type
_entity.pdbx_description
1 polymer ?
#
loop_
_entity_poly.entity_id
_entity_poly.type
_entity_poly.pdbx_seq_one_letter_code
_entity_poly.pdbx_strand_id
1 'polypeptide(L)'
;MGPLSADQLSLFASQGYLVVESFASSAEIDGMRKRMDQLLHDFDGSSAMNQDVFVQQKEMNEFMYESAEKISFFFEEKAFDEEGNLKQPKEVSMSKVGHALHELDPVFKDYSRSEKITSVLQSLGYKRPVIIQSVYIFKQSGFGNDVAPHQDNSTLYTEPKTTCTGLWLALEDATTANGCMWAIPGSHRSTHLISFAFSSASQLVQTIESVYIVMI
;
A
#
# COMPACT_ATOMS: atom_id res chain seq x y z
N MET A 1 13.56 -13.09 10.65
CA MET A 1 13.21 -14.09 9.60
C MET A 1 14.44 -14.30 8.72
N GLY A 2 14.55 -15.43 8.01
CA GLY A 2 15.67 -15.71 7.10
C GLY A 2 15.39 -15.34 5.64
N PRO A 3 16.29 -15.70 4.71
CA PRO A 3 16.05 -15.60 3.26
C PRO A 3 14.90 -16.52 2.81
N LEU A 4 14.33 -16.24 1.63
CA LEU A 4 13.27 -17.06 1.07
C LEU A 4 13.78 -18.44 0.64
N SER A 5 12.99 -19.48 0.90
CA SER A 5 13.25 -20.84 0.44
C SER A 5 13.08 -20.99 -1.08
N ALA A 6 13.66 -22.04 -1.66
CA ALA A 6 13.53 -22.34 -3.09
C ALA A 6 12.06 -22.51 -3.52
N ASP A 7 11.22 -23.11 -2.67
CA ASP A 7 9.79 -23.30 -2.93
C ASP A 7 9.03 -21.97 -2.89
N GLN A 8 9.34 -21.08 -1.94
CA GLN A 8 8.79 -19.72 -1.90
C GLN A 8 9.20 -18.88 -3.11
N LEU A 9 10.44 -19.00 -3.58
CA LEU A 9 10.92 -18.32 -4.79
C LEU A 9 10.23 -18.87 -6.05
N SER A 10 10.02 -20.19 -6.13
CA SER A 10 9.26 -20.85 -7.20
C SER A 10 7.78 -20.43 -7.19
N LEU A 11 7.17 -20.31 -6.01
CA LEU A 11 5.81 -19.84 -5.84
C LEU A 11 5.69 -18.37 -6.26
N PHE A 12 6.55 -17.48 -5.77
CA PHE A 12 6.58 -16.06 -6.19
C PHE A 12 6.74 -15.92 -7.72
N ALA A 13 7.69 -16.64 -8.31
CA ALA A 13 7.92 -16.61 -9.75
C ALA A 13 6.72 -17.12 -10.56
N SER A 14 6.02 -18.16 -10.08
CA SER A 14 4.86 -18.74 -10.78
C SER A 14 3.57 -17.93 -10.59
N GLN A 15 3.26 -17.49 -9.38
CA GLN A 15 2.00 -16.81 -9.04
C GLN A 15 2.04 -15.30 -9.27
N GLY A 16 3.22 -14.66 -9.15
CA GLY A 16 3.39 -13.20 -9.21
C GLY A 16 3.27 -12.49 -7.87
N TYR A 17 2.98 -13.23 -6.80
CA TYR A 17 2.93 -12.77 -5.41
C TYR A 17 3.35 -13.92 -4.49
N LEU A 18 3.61 -13.62 -3.21
CA LEU A 18 3.95 -14.61 -2.20
C LEU A 18 3.36 -14.20 -0.84
N VAL A 19 2.68 -15.13 -0.18
CA VAL A 19 2.18 -14.97 1.19
C VAL A 19 3.27 -15.47 2.15
N VAL A 20 3.70 -14.62 3.08
CA VAL A 20 4.69 -14.93 4.13
C VAL A 20 4.13 -14.52 5.49
N GLU A 21 3.44 -15.44 6.16
CA GLU A 21 2.85 -15.22 7.48
C GLU A 21 3.89 -14.89 8.56
N SER A 22 3.48 -14.13 9.59
CA SER A 22 4.29 -13.79 10.78
C SER A 22 5.66 -13.14 10.49
N PHE A 23 5.79 -12.41 9.37
CA PHE A 23 7.03 -11.74 8.98
C PHE A 23 7.42 -10.58 9.92
N ALA A 24 6.44 -9.87 10.48
CA ALA A 24 6.64 -8.92 11.57
C ALA A 24 6.10 -9.49 12.88
N SER A 25 6.79 -9.15 13.97
CA SER A 25 6.31 -9.38 15.33
C SER A 25 5.20 -8.38 15.69
N SER A 26 4.37 -8.75 16.68
CA SER A 26 3.35 -7.85 17.23
C SER A 26 3.95 -6.51 17.68
N ALA A 27 5.09 -6.52 18.36
CA ALA A 27 5.76 -5.30 18.82
C ALA A 27 6.14 -4.32 17.69
N GLU A 28 6.45 -4.82 16.49
CA GLU A 28 6.70 -3.97 15.32
C GLU A 28 5.41 -3.43 14.72
N ILE A 29 4.36 -4.26 14.66
CA ILE A 29 3.01 -3.89 14.19
C ILE A 29 2.40 -2.82 15.10
N ASP A 30 2.41 -3.05 16.42
CA ASP A 30 1.94 -2.13 17.44
C ASP A 30 2.76 -0.83 17.45
N GLY A 31 4.08 -0.92 17.22
CA GLY A 31 4.95 0.24 17.06
C GLY A 31 4.58 1.12 15.87
N MET A 32 4.32 0.51 14.70
CA MET A 32 3.89 1.22 13.49
C MET A 32 2.47 1.80 13.61
N ARG A 33 1.51 1.06 14.19
CA ARG A 33 0.14 1.55 14.45
C ARG A 33 0.17 2.74 15.39
N LYS A 34 0.78 2.59 16.57
CA LYS A 34 0.93 3.66 17.56
C LYS A 34 1.63 4.89 16.99
N ARG A 35 2.60 4.72 16.09
CA ARG A 35 3.26 5.85 15.43
C ARG A 35 2.33 6.54 14.42
N MET A 36 1.51 5.80 13.69
CA MET A 36 0.49 6.39 12.83
C MET A 36 -0.59 7.11 13.64
N ASP A 37 -1.05 6.55 14.76
CA ASP A 37 -2.00 7.23 15.66
C ASP A 37 -1.46 8.61 16.12
N GLN A 38 -0.17 8.68 16.46
CA GLN A 38 0.50 9.94 16.80
C GLN A 38 0.60 10.89 15.60
N LEU A 39 0.96 10.39 14.41
CA LEU A 39 0.99 11.20 13.17
C LEU A 39 -0.39 11.78 12.83
N LEU A 40 -1.46 11.01 12.99
CA LEU A 40 -2.84 11.46 12.81
C LEU A 40 -3.25 12.49 13.87
N HIS A 41 -2.84 12.31 15.12
CA HIS A 41 -3.11 13.26 16.20
C HIS A 41 -2.42 14.61 15.95
N ASP A 42 -1.11 14.57 15.63
CA ASP A 42 -0.26 15.74 15.39
C ASP A 42 -0.65 16.50 14.10
N PHE A 43 -1.26 15.83 13.12
CA PHE A 43 -1.67 16.43 11.85
C PHE A 43 -2.83 17.43 12.02
N ASP A 44 -2.59 18.70 11.68
CA ASP A 44 -3.51 19.81 11.95
C ASP A 44 -4.67 19.97 10.96
N GLY A 45 -4.71 19.19 9.87
CA GLY A 45 -5.69 19.30 8.79
C GLY A 45 -5.29 20.25 7.65
N SER A 46 -4.32 21.15 7.86
CA SER A 46 -4.03 22.30 6.97
C SER A 46 -3.44 21.93 5.61
N SER A 47 -2.93 20.70 5.47
CA SER A 47 -2.09 20.25 4.34
C SER A 47 -2.47 18.85 3.82
N ALA A 48 -3.68 18.38 4.13
CA ALA A 48 -4.29 17.27 3.41
C ALA A 48 -4.91 17.76 2.10
N MET A 49 -5.02 16.85 1.13
CA MET A 49 -5.93 17.07 0.02
C MET A 49 -7.37 16.88 0.53
N ASN A 50 -8.11 17.98 0.70
CA ASN A 50 -9.56 17.91 0.63
C ASN A 50 -9.93 17.32 -0.73
N GLN A 51 -10.78 16.29 -0.76
CA GLN A 51 -11.44 15.87 -1.99
C GLN A 51 -12.71 16.70 -2.22
N ASP A 52 -12.58 18.01 -2.05
CA ASP A 52 -13.57 18.98 -2.50
C ASP A 52 -13.77 18.80 -4.00
N VAL A 53 -15.03 18.69 -4.43
CA VAL A 53 -15.47 18.30 -5.79
C VAL A 53 -15.05 19.31 -6.89
N PHE A 54 -14.28 20.33 -6.54
CA PHE A 54 -13.87 21.45 -7.39
C PHE A 54 -12.36 21.77 -7.38
N VAL A 55 -11.50 20.96 -6.74
CA VAL A 55 -10.04 21.07 -6.90
C VAL A 55 -9.68 20.81 -8.37
N GLN A 56 -8.92 21.72 -9.00
CA GLN A 56 -8.61 21.58 -10.42
C GLN A 56 -7.67 20.39 -10.64
N GLN A 57 -7.86 19.65 -11.74
CA GLN A 57 -7.01 18.50 -12.13
C GLN A 57 -5.50 18.79 -12.03
N LYS A 58 -5.09 20.04 -12.30
CA LYS A 58 -3.71 20.52 -12.18
C LYS A 58 -3.21 20.56 -10.72
N GLU A 59 -4.03 21.07 -9.81
CA GLU A 59 -3.70 21.23 -8.38
C GLU A 59 -3.59 19.86 -7.70
N MET A 60 -4.49 18.92 -8.05
CA MET A 60 -4.37 17.51 -7.65
C MET A 60 -3.06 16.88 -8.13
N ASN A 61 -2.68 17.10 -9.39
CA ASN A 61 -1.44 16.56 -9.95
C ASN A 61 -0.19 17.15 -9.25
N GLU A 62 -0.20 18.45 -8.93
CA GLU A 62 0.90 19.12 -8.24
C GLU A 62 1.03 18.63 -6.78
N PHE A 63 -0.08 18.51 -6.04
CA PHE A 63 -0.06 17.91 -4.69
C PHE A 63 0.42 16.45 -4.70
N MET A 64 -0.08 15.63 -5.63
CA MET A 64 0.37 14.25 -5.79
C MET A 64 1.87 14.15 -6.07
N TYR A 65 2.42 15.03 -6.92
CA TYR A 65 3.86 15.09 -7.19
C TYR A 65 4.67 15.51 -5.96
N GLU A 66 4.27 16.58 -5.26
CA GLU A 66 4.95 17.02 -4.04
C GLU A 66 4.88 15.99 -2.90
N SER A 67 3.82 15.17 -2.85
CA SER A 67 3.66 14.14 -1.82
C SER A 67 4.69 13.01 -1.90
N ALA A 68 5.43 12.88 -3.00
CA ALA A 68 6.50 11.91 -3.19
C ALA A 68 7.66 12.09 -2.19
N GLU A 69 7.94 13.33 -1.79
CA GLU A 69 9.03 13.69 -0.86
C GLU A 69 8.51 14.09 0.54
N LYS A 70 7.25 13.76 0.87
CA LYS A 70 6.56 14.22 2.09
C LYS A 70 5.81 13.10 2.82
N ILE A 71 5.47 13.36 4.09
CA ILE A 71 4.39 12.64 4.79
C ILE A 71 3.13 13.48 4.60
N SER A 72 2.28 13.07 3.66
CA SER A 72 1.04 13.75 3.27
C SER A 72 -0.17 12.88 3.62
N PHE A 73 -1.26 13.52 3.98
CA PHE A 73 -2.48 12.88 4.47
C PHE A 73 -3.58 12.97 3.40
N PHE A 74 -4.26 11.85 3.17
CA PHE A 74 -5.30 11.72 2.14
C PHE A 74 -6.58 11.21 2.80
N PHE A 75 -7.61 12.05 2.81
CA PHE A 75 -8.96 11.67 3.26
C PHE A 75 -9.62 10.70 2.27
N GLU A 76 -10.63 9.97 2.74
CA GLU A 76 -11.58 9.28 1.85
C GLU A 76 -12.53 10.32 1.21
N GLU A 77 -12.82 10.17 -0.09
CA GLU A 77 -13.81 10.97 -0.84
C GLU A 77 -15.14 11.11 -0.08
N LYS A 78 -15.58 10.01 0.52
CA LYS A 78 -16.85 9.90 1.25
C LYS A 78 -16.80 10.49 2.66
N ALA A 79 -15.68 11.05 3.12
CA ALA A 79 -15.55 11.63 4.44
C ALA A 79 -16.26 12.99 4.60
N PHE A 80 -16.43 13.73 3.50
CA PHE A 80 -16.97 15.10 3.50
C PHE A 80 -18.48 15.18 3.26
N ASP A 81 -19.15 16.22 3.77
CA ASP A 81 -20.53 16.61 3.39
C ASP A 81 -20.57 17.51 2.15
N GLU A 82 -21.78 17.95 1.74
CA GLU A 82 -21.96 18.80 0.55
C GLU A 82 -21.38 20.22 0.77
N GLU A 83 -21.15 20.59 2.03
CA GLU A 83 -20.58 21.84 2.50
C GLU A 83 -19.05 21.77 2.77
N GLY A 84 -18.40 20.63 2.51
CA GLY A 84 -16.94 20.46 2.63
C GLY A 84 -16.41 20.16 4.03
N ASN A 85 -17.27 19.80 4.99
CA ASN A 85 -16.89 19.48 6.37
C ASN A 85 -16.76 17.96 6.57
N LEU A 86 -15.91 17.54 7.52
CA LEU A 86 -15.78 16.14 7.88
C LEU A 86 -16.99 15.64 8.68
N LYS A 87 -17.64 14.58 8.19
CA LYS A 87 -18.82 13.96 8.82
C LYS A 87 -18.50 13.11 10.07
N GLN A 88 -17.23 12.79 10.28
CA GLN A 88 -16.70 12.06 11.43
C GLN A 88 -15.24 12.53 11.73
N PRO A 89 -14.62 12.16 12.86
CA PRO A 89 -13.27 12.64 13.22
C PRO A 89 -12.19 12.36 12.14
N LYS A 90 -11.15 13.19 12.09
CA LYS A 90 -10.09 13.13 11.06
C LYS A 90 -9.39 11.78 11.02
N GLU A 91 -9.21 11.16 12.19
CA GLU A 91 -8.47 9.91 12.41
C GLU A 91 -9.14 8.72 11.71
N VAL A 92 -10.47 8.69 11.71
CA VAL A 92 -11.30 7.69 11.01
C VAL A 92 -11.74 8.15 9.62
N SER A 93 -11.26 9.30 9.15
CA SER A 93 -11.59 9.85 7.83
C SER A 93 -10.50 9.63 6.78
N MET A 94 -9.34 9.10 7.18
CA MET A 94 -8.20 8.88 6.27
C MET A 94 -8.39 7.65 5.38
N SER A 95 -8.01 7.80 4.11
CA SER A 95 -7.83 6.72 3.14
C SER A 95 -6.39 6.19 3.20
N LYS A 96 -5.41 7.10 3.24
CA LYS A 96 -3.97 6.75 3.29
C LYS A 96 -3.09 7.88 3.82
N VAL A 97 -1.86 7.53 4.21
CA VAL A 97 -0.75 8.46 4.46
C VAL A 97 0.46 8.02 3.62
N GLY A 98 1.10 8.97 2.93
CA GLY A 98 2.19 8.71 2.00
C GLY A 98 2.84 10.00 1.45
N HIS A 99 3.91 9.93 0.67
CA HIS A 99 4.51 8.73 0.09
C HIS A 99 5.95 8.46 0.62
N ALA A 100 6.48 9.32 1.51
CA ALA A 100 7.86 9.24 2.02
C ALA A 100 8.02 8.75 3.48
N LEU A 101 7.04 8.03 4.05
CA LEU A 101 7.13 7.47 5.43
C LEU A 101 8.42 6.67 5.68
N HIS A 102 8.85 5.85 4.72
CA HIS A 102 10.08 5.05 4.76
C HIS A 102 11.39 5.87 4.82
N GLU A 103 11.34 7.16 4.51
CA GLU A 103 12.50 8.05 4.54
C GLU A 103 12.41 9.09 5.66
N LEU A 104 11.21 9.58 5.97
CA LEU A 104 11.02 10.71 6.88
C LEU A 104 10.63 10.32 8.30
N ASP A 105 9.93 9.19 8.51
CA ASP A 105 9.56 8.74 9.86
C ASP A 105 10.49 7.63 10.38
N PRO A 106 11.11 7.77 11.56
CA PRO A 106 12.04 6.78 12.09
C PRO A 106 11.47 5.36 12.21
N VAL A 107 10.22 5.20 12.64
CA VAL A 107 9.64 3.86 12.90
C VAL A 107 9.43 3.11 11.58
N PHE A 108 8.87 3.80 10.58
CA PHE A 108 8.69 3.23 9.25
C PHE A 108 10.04 3.04 8.54
N LYS A 109 10.99 3.97 8.69
CA LYS A 109 12.34 3.89 8.11
C LYS A 109 13.14 2.70 8.63
N ASP A 110 13.17 2.49 9.94
CA ASP A 110 13.92 1.40 10.56
C ASP A 110 13.32 0.03 10.21
N TYR A 111 11.98 -0.08 10.19
CA TYR A 111 11.31 -1.29 9.71
C TYR A 111 11.61 -1.55 8.22
N SER A 112 11.47 -0.53 7.37
CA SER A 112 11.66 -0.61 5.92
C SER A 112 13.07 -1.02 5.53
N ARG A 113 14.08 -0.58 6.30
CA ARG A 113 15.50 -0.86 6.08
C ARG A 113 16.03 -2.06 6.89
N SER A 114 15.14 -2.80 7.57
CA SER A 114 15.52 -3.93 8.42
C SER A 114 16.17 -5.08 7.64
N GLU A 115 16.98 -5.89 8.35
CA GLU A 115 17.69 -7.03 7.77
C GLU A 115 16.74 -8.05 7.11
N LYS A 116 15.54 -8.22 7.64
CA LYS A 116 14.53 -9.15 7.09
C LYS A 116 13.98 -8.69 5.74
N ILE A 117 13.70 -7.39 5.56
CA ILE A 117 13.29 -6.82 4.25
C ILE A 117 14.45 -6.94 3.27
N THR A 118 15.65 -6.58 3.71
CA THR A 118 16.89 -6.71 2.92
C THR A 118 17.13 -8.16 2.47
N SER A 119 16.91 -9.14 3.35
CA SER A 119 17.10 -10.56 3.06
C SER A 119 16.08 -11.10 2.06
N VAL A 120 14.82 -10.68 2.14
CA VAL A 120 13.79 -11.00 1.12
C VAL A 120 14.18 -10.43 -0.24
N LEU A 121 14.53 -9.15 -0.32
CA LEU A 121 14.90 -8.50 -1.58
C LEU A 121 16.16 -9.12 -2.19
N GLN A 122 17.17 -9.46 -1.37
CA GLN A 122 18.35 -10.22 -1.82
C GLN A 122 17.99 -11.61 -2.34
N SER A 123 17.04 -12.31 -1.70
CA SER A 123 16.53 -13.62 -2.15
C SER A 123 15.81 -13.52 -3.50
N LEU A 124 15.05 -12.44 -3.72
CA LEU A 124 14.46 -12.08 -5.01
C LEU A 124 15.48 -11.57 -6.05
N GLY A 125 16.77 -11.51 -5.68
CA GLY A 125 17.89 -11.24 -6.58
C GLY A 125 18.34 -9.79 -6.63
N TYR A 126 17.67 -8.84 -5.94
CA TYR A 126 18.05 -7.43 -5.91
C TYR A 126 19.49 -7.23 -5.43
N LYS A 127 20.29 -6.45 -6.18
CA LYS A 127 21.71 -6.18 -5.87
C LYS A 127 21.94 -4.91 -5.07
N ARG A 128 21.09 -3.90 -5.31
CA ARG A 128 21.07 -2.61 -4.59
C ARG A 128 19.63 -2.10 -4.60
N PRO A 129 18.73 -2.69 -3.79
CA PRO A 129 17.36 -2.22 -3.71
C PRO A 129 17.33 -0.76 -3.25
N VAL A 130 16.34 -0.03 -3.75
CA VAL A 130 15.94 1.31 -3.30
C VAL A 130 14.44 1.25 -3.06
N ILE A 131 13.95 2.07 -2.14
CA ILE A 131 12.52 2.31 -1.97
C ILE A 131 12.24 3.63 -2.69
N ILE A 132 11.18 3.70 -3.48
CA ILE A 132 10.73 4.91 -4.18
C ILE A 132 9.39 5.44 -3.63
N GLN A 133 8.65 4.62 -2.89
CA GLN A 133 7.36 4.95 -2.30
C GLN A 133 7.08 4.10 -1.06
N SER A 134 6.37 4.66 -0.08
CA SER A 134 5.76 3.91 1.03
C SER A 134 4.40 4.48 1.40
N VAL A 135 3.37 3.63 1.49
CA VAL A 135 2.00 4.05 1.82
C VAL A 135 1.46 3.26 3.00
N TYR A 136 0.93 3.97 4.00
CA TYR A 136 0.04 3.42 5.01
C TYR A 136 -1.40 3.53 4.48
N ILE A 137 -2.12 2.42 4.39
CA ILE A 137 -3.49 2.37 3.85
C ILE A 137 -4.45 2.06 5.00
N PHE A 138 -5.56 2.78 5.08
CA PHE A 138 -6.65 2.49 6.00
C PHE A 138 -7.80 1.79 5.25
N LYS A 139 -8.62 1.03 5.98
CA LYS A 139 -9.88 0.48 5.48
C LYS A 139 -11.00 0.84 6.46
N GLN A 140 -11.46 2.10 6.35
CA GLN A 140 -12.44 2.67 7.26
C GLN A 140 -13.77 1.90 7.17
N SER A 141 -14.31 1.52 8.33
CA SER A 141 -15.48 0.65 8.41
C SER A 141 -16.73 1.28 7.78
N GLY A 142 -17.32 0.61 6.79
CA GLY A 142 -18.60 0.97 6.19
C GLY A 142 -18.56 2.03 5.08
N PHE A 143 -17.47 2.76 4.91
CA PHE A 143 -17.33 3.78 3.84
C PHE A 143 -15.95 3.86 3.18
N GLY A 144 -14.95 3.11 3.67
CA GLY A 144 -13.62 3.07 3.07
C GLY A 144 -13.67 2.62 1.61
N ASN A 145 -12.81 3.19 0.76
CA ASN A 145 -12.94 3.04 -0.68
C ASN A 145 -12.43 1.69 -1.21
N ASP A 146 -13.14 1.14 -2.19
CA ASP A 146 -12.69 0.00 -2.98
C ASP A 146 -11.50 0.39 -3.86
N VAL A 147 -10.52 -0.51 -3.96
CA VAL A 147 -9.36 -0.32 -4.84
C VAL A 147 -9.62 -1.15 -6.09
N ALA A 148 -9.81 -0.49 -7.23
CA ALA A 148 -10.06 -1.16 -8.51
C ALA A 148 -8.86 -2.06 -8.90
N PRO A 149 -9.09 -3.18 -9.63
CA PRO A 149 -8.00 -4.02 -10.13
C PRO A 149 -7.02 -3.24 -11.00
N HIS A 150 -5.73 -3.31 -10.67
CA HIS A 150 -4.66 -2.55 -11.31
C HIS A 150 -3.34 -3.34 -11.30
N GLN A 151 -2.28 -2.75 -11.84
CA GLN A 151 -0.90 -3.23 -11.72
C GLN A 151 -0.01 -2.04 -11.38
N ASP A 152 0.85 -2.14 -10.36
CA ASP A 152 1.68 -1.01 -9.88
C ASP A 152 2.58 -0.42 -10.98
N ASN A 153 3.03 -1.25 -11.92
CA ASN A 153 3.86 -0.86 -13.05
C ASN A 153 3.16 0.07 -14.07
N SER A 154 1.85 0.26 -13.94
CA SER A 154 1.07 1.24 -14.72
C SER A 154 1.28 2.68 -14.23
N THR A 155 1.56 2.85 -12.92
CA THR A 155 1.84 4.13 -12.27
C THR A 155 3.33 4.31 -11.94
N LEU A 156 4.05 3.22 -11.66
CA LEU A 156 5.45 3.19 -11.26
C LEU A 156 6.26 2.40 -12.30
N TYR A 157 6.38 2.99 -13.49
CA TYR A 157 7.05 2.37 -14.63
C TYR A 157 8.57 2.24 -14.42
N THR A 158 9.13 1.11 -14.82
CA THR A 158 10.58 0.84 -14.78
C THR A 158 11.07 0.23 -16.09
N GLU A 159 12.27 0.60 -16.53
CA GLU A 159 12.97 -0.04 -17.65
C GLU A 159 14.33 -0.62 -17.18
N PRO A 160 14.59 -1.94 -17.32
CA PRO A 160 13.67 -2.95 -17.81
C PRO A 160 12.47 -3.18 -16.88
N LYS A 161 11.36 -3.64 -17.48
CA LYS A 161 10.15 -4.06 -16.75
C LYS A 161 10.49 -5.13 -15.71
N THR A 162 9.66 -5.22 -14.66
CA THR A 162 9.80 -6.13 -13.51
C THR A 162 11.06 -5.91 -12.64
N THR A 163 11.58 -4.67 -12.57
CA THR A 163 12.61 -4.29 -11.58
C THR A 163 12.04 -3.66 -10.31
N CYS A 164 10.70 -3.57 -10.22
CA CYS A 164 9.92 -3.09 -9.09
C CYS A 164 9.15 -4.27 -8.45
N THR A 165 9.04 -4.30 -7.11
CA THR A 165 8.30 -5.33 -6.34
C THR A 165 7.62 -4.68 -5.15
N GLY A 166 6.28 -4.68 -5.14
CA GLY A 166 5.47 -4.27 -3.99
C GLY A 166 5.20 -5.40 -2.99
N LEU A 167 4.66 -5.04 -1.82
CA LEU A 167 4.20 -5.91 -0.72
C LEU A 167 2.99 -5.16 -0.02
N TRP A 168 2.31 -5.63 1.05
CA TRP A 168 1.10 -4.93 1.58
C TRP A 168 0.71 -5.20 3.06
N LEU A 169 0.72 -4.22 3.98
CA LEU A 169 0.65 -4.54 5.43
C LEU A 169 -0.77 -4.75 5.96
N ALA A 170 -1.06 -6.01 6.27
CA ALA A 170 -1.88 -6.36 7.42
C ALA A 170 -1.21 -5.91 8.74
N LEU A 171 -1.43 -4.64 9.12
CA LEU A 171 -1.21 -4.16 10.50
C LEU A 171 -2.32 -4.67 11.43
N GLU A 172 -3.41 -5.11 10.84
CA GLU A 172 -4.59 -5.72 11.45
C GLU A 172 -4.98 -6.93 10.60
N ASP A 173 -5.76 -7.86 11.15
CA ASP A 173 -6.16 -9.08 10.44
C ASP A 173 -6.91 -8.74 9.14
N ALA A 174 -6.31 -9.08 8.00
CA ALA A 174 -6.87 -8.77 6.68
C ALA A 174 -7.66 -9.98 6.16
N THR A 175 -8.98 -9.84 6.09
CA THR A 175 -9.94 -10.90 5.78
C THR A 175 -10.85 -10.53 4.60
N THR A 176 -11.57 -11.51 4.04
CA THR A 176 -12.62 -11.23 3.05
C THR A 176 -13.70 -10.25 3.52
N ALA A 177 -13.88 -10.04 4.83
CA ALA A 177 -14.93 -9.18 5.40
C ALA A 177 -14.50 -7.71 5.61
N ASN A 178 -13.20 -7.41 5.65
CA ASN A 178 -12.66 -6.05 5.86
C ASN A 178 -11.69 -5.59 4.75
N GLY A 179 -11.71 -6.26 3.59
CA GLY A 179 -11.01 -5.81 2.38
C GLY A 179 -9.57 -6.31 2.27
N CYS A 180 -9.35 -7.62 2.49
CA CYS A 180 -8.11 -8.29 2.11
C CYS A 180 -7.74 -8.07 0.63
N MET A 181 -6.48 -8.30 0.30
CA MET A 181 -6.05 -8.29 -1.10
C MET A 181 -6.66 -9.47 -1.88
N TRP A 182 -6.79 -9.26 -3.20
CA TRP A 182 -7.19 -10.27 -4.16
C TRP A 182 -6.20 -10.24 -5.33
N ALA A 183 -5.66 -11.40 -5.71
CA ALA A 183 -4.72 -11.52 -6.82
C ALA A 183 -5.15 -12.58 -7.84
N ILE A 184 -4.67 -12.44 -9.07
CA ILE A 184 -4.91 -13.40 -10.14
C ILE A 184 -3.58 -14.09 -10.47
N PRO A 185 -3.41 -15.38 -10.11
CA PRO A 185 -2.21 -16.16 -10.35
C PRO A 185 -1.65 -16.02 -11.77
N GLY A 186 -0.35 -15.71 -11.87
CA GLY A 186 0.39 -15.62 -13.13
C GLY A 186 0.12 -14.38 -13.97
N SER A 187 -0.76 -13.47 -13.53
CA SER A 187 -1.12 -12.25 -14.27
C SER A 187 0.05 -11.30 -14.55
N HIS A 188 1.10 -11.33 -13.71
CA HIS A 188 2.36 -10.59 -13.90
C HIS A 188 3.13 -10.98 -15.18
N ARG A 189 2.81 -12.14 -15.77
CA ARG A 189 3.37 -12.61 -17.06
C ARG A 189 2.59 -12.08 -18.27
N SER A 190 1.45 -11.42 -18.07
CA SER A 190 0.70 -10.75 -19.14
C SER A 190 1.46 -9.52 -19.65
N THR A 191 1.54 -9.38 -20.97
CA THR A 191 2.05 -8.16 -21.63
C THR A 191 1.02 -7.03 -21.72
N HIS A 192 -0.24 -7.30 -21.39
CA HIS A 192 -1.34 -6.36 -21.46
C HIS A 192 -1.75 -5.88 -20.06
N LEU A 193 -1.93 -4.57 -19.90
CA LEU A 193 -2.66 -4.00 -18.76
C LEU A 193 -4.08 -4.58 -18.78
N ILE A 194 -4.44 -5.34 -17.75
CA ILE A 194 -5.70 -6.09 -17.75
C ILE A 194 -6.83 -5.20 -17.22
N SER A 195 -7.66 -4.67 -18.13
CA SER A 195 -8.89 -3.96 -17.77
C SER A 195 -9.98 -4.95 -17.31
N PHE A 196 -10.03 -5.21 -16.01
CA PHE A 196 -11.02 -6.12 -15.43
C PHE A 196 -12.42 -5.51 -15.36
N ALA A 197 -13.27 -5.87 -16.32
CA ALA A 197 -14.71 -5.93 -16.07
C ALA A 197 -15.04 -7.29 -15.45
N PHE A 198 -15.46 -7.31 -14.17
CA PHE A 198 -15.86 -8.53 -13.46
C PHE A 198 -17.11 -9.17 -14.09
N SER A 199 -16.91 -9.99 -15.13
CA SER A 199 -17.96 -10.66 -15.88
C SER A 199 -17.76 -12.19 -15.84
N SER A 200 -18.67 -12.86 -15.13
CA SER A 200 -18.65 -14.28 -14.75
C SER A 200 -17.62 -14.70 -13.70
N ALA A 201 -18.04 -15.58 -12.79
CA ALA A 201 -17.22 -16.11 -11.68
C ALA A 201 -16.27 -17.25 -12.11
N SER A 202 -15.62 -17.10 -13.27
CA SER A 202 -14.80 -18.15 -13.90
C SER A 202 -13.28 -17.92 -13.84
N GLN A 203 -12.84 -16.75 -13.36
CA GLN A 203 -11.43 -16.50 -13.03
C GLN A 203 -11.16 -16.92 -11.59
N LEU A 204 -10.13 -17.74 -11.39
CA LEU A 204 -9.64 -18.12 -10.06
C LEU A 204 -8.87 -16.96 -9.45
N VAL A 205 -9.60 -16.04 -8.82
CA VAL A 205 -9.03 -14.97 -7.99
C VAL A 205 -8.74 -15.55 -6.61
N GLN A 206 -7.50 -15.43 -6.13
CA GLN A 206 -7.11 -15.91 -4.82
C GLN A 206 -7.13 -14.76 -3.81
N THR A 207 -7.79 -14.99 -2.67
CA THR A 207 -7.73 -14.14 -1.48
C THR A 207 -6.33 -14.19 -0.88
N ILE A 208 -5.73 -13.02 -0.68
CA ILE A 208 -4.49 -12.85 0.08
C ILE A 208 -4.90 -12.26 1.43
N GLU A 209 -5.14 -13.15 2.39
CA GLU A 209 -5.36 -12.80 3.79
C GLU A 209 -3.97 -12.64 4.44
N SER A 210 -3.63 -11.41 4.86
CA SER A 210 -2.31 -10.92 5.33
C SER A 210 -1.21 -10.61 4.28
N VAL A 211 -0.14 -9.86 4.67
CA VAL A 211 1.30 -9.86 4.17
C VAL A 211 2.02 -8.53 3.72
N TYR A 212 2.46 -7.74 4.72
CA TYR A 212 3.62 -6.81 4.87
C TYR A 212 4.05 -5.65 3.90
N ILE A 213 3.62 -4.41 4.21
CA ILE A 213 3.81 -2.99 3.69
C ILE A 213 3.89 -2.74 2.17
N VAL A 214 3.06 -1.82 1.65
CA VAL A 214 3.27 -1.17 0.34
C VAL A 214 4.46 -0.20 0.40
N MET A 215 5.65 -0.78 0.49
CA MET A 215 6.88 -0.23 -0.03
C MET A 215 6.99 -0.65 -1.49
N ILE A 216 7.31 0.30 -2.35
CA ILE A 216 7.70 0.07 -3.75
C ILE A 216 9.00 0.82 -3.99
#